data_AF-A0A6G7YML6-F1
#
_entry.id   AF-A0A6G7YML6-F1
#
_cell.length_a   1.000
_cell.length_b   1.000
_cell.length_c   1.000
_cell.angle_alpha   90.00
_cell.angle_beta   90.00
_cell.angle_gamma   90.00
#
_symmetry.space_group_name_H-M   'P 1'
#
loop_
_entity.id
_entity.type
_entity.pdbx_description
1 polymer ?
#
loop_
_entity_poly.entity_id
_entity_poly.type
_entity_poly.pdbx_seq_one_letter_code
_entity_poly.pdbx_strand_id
1 'polypeptide(L)'
;MIQLIYLQPGERMPHLSDDEPWLTVEASADGRFLGSGYGFKPSGEGVLYVSLPESDVSIEAALAAATEWAGEQGVPHIWVRTSPD
;
A
#
# COMPACT_ATOMS: atom_id res chain seq x y z
N MET A 1 7.52 -11.11 -7.04
CA MET A 1 6.63 -11.62 -5.98
C MET A 1 6.56 -10.51 -4.94
N ILE A 2 5.35 -10.02 -4.66
CA ILE A 2 5.15 -8.92 -3.71
C ILE A 2 5.00 -9.51 -2.31
N GLN A 3 5.66 -8.92 -1.32
CA GLN A 3 5.59 -9.37 0.05
C GLN A 3 4.68 -8.44 0.88
N LEU A 4 3.73 -9.05 1.59
CA LEU A 4 2.88 -8.37 2.54
C LEU A 4 3.57 -8.36 3.91
N ILE A 5 3.77 -7.17 4.49
CA ILE A 5 4.42 -6.98 5.79
C ILE A 5 3.38 -6.41 6.76
N TYR A 6 2.91 -7.22 7.69
CA TYR A 6 1.93 -6.80 8.69
C TYR A 6 2.62 -6.10 9.85
N LEU A 7 2.29 -4.81 10.04
CA LEU A 7 2.81 -3.98 11.11
C LEU A 7 2.07 -4.26 12.42
N GLN A 8 2.81 -4.38 13.51
CA GLN A 8 2.25 -4.41 14.85
C GLN A 8 1.65 -3.04 15.24
N PRO A 9 0.73 -2.99 16.21
CA PRO A 9 0.23 -1.71 16.73
C PRO A 9 1.38 -0.79 17.18
N GLY A 10 1.40 0.45 16.67
CA GLY A 10 2.46 1.43 16.95
C GLY A 10 3.77 1.20 16.20
N GLU A 11 3.90 0.12 15.43
CA GLU A 11 5.00 -0.08 14.50
C GLU A 11 4.85 0.85 13.29
N ARG A 12 5.97 1.41 12.85
CA ARG A 12 6.00 2.31 11.69
C ARG A 12 6.63 1.59 10.52
N MET A 13 6.16 1.91 9.32
CA MET A 13 6.91 1.60 8.11
C MET A 13 8.34 2.13 8.27
N PRO A 14 9.38 1.37 7.86
CA PRO A 14 10.74 1.88 7.85
C PRO A 14 10.83 3.17 7.05
N HIS A 15 11.79 4.02 7.42
CA HIS A 15 12.08 5.20 6.63
C HIS A 15 12.72 4.76 5.31
N LEU A 16 12.02 5.01 4.21
CA LEU A 16 12.47 4.74 2.85
C LEU A 16 13.03 6.04 2.25
N SER A 17 13.98 5.92 1.34
CA SER A 17 14.45 7.10 0.61
C SER A 17 13.36 7.65 -0.30
N ASP A 18 13.40 8.95 -0.62
CA ASP A 18 12.40 9.61 -1.48
C ASP A 18 12.28 8.95 -2.88
N ASP A 19 13.35 8.28 -3.32
CA ASP A 19 13.43 7.58 -4.61
C ASP A 19 13.06 6.08 -4.52
N GLU A 20 12.66 5.59 -3.34
CA GLU A 20 12.31 4.20 -3.15
C GLU A 20 10.80 3.99 -3.24
N PRO A 21 10.32 3.05 -4.09
CA PRO A 21 8.89 2.79 -4.24
C PRO A 21 8.31 2.20 -2.96
N TRP A 22 7.10 2.61 -2.61
CA TRP A 22 6.42 2.17 -1.40
C TRP A 22 4.91 2.05 -1.57
N LEU A 23 4.27 1.20 -0.77
CA LEU A 23 2.82 1.07 -0.74
C LEU A 23 2.33 0.63 0.63
N THR A 24 1.37 1.34 1.19
CA THR A 24 0.69 1.00 2.44
C THR A 24 -0.78 0.63 2.20
N VAL A 25 -1.30 -0.26 3.04
CA VAL A 25 -2.74 -0.50 3.20
C VAL A 25 -3.05 -0.38 4.68
N GLU A 26 -3.91 0.55 5.05
CA GLU A 26 -4.15 0.92 6.45
C GLU A 26 -5.64 0.89 6.81
N ALA A 27 -5.96 0.26 7.93
CA ALA A 27 -7.29 0.33 8.51
C ALA A 27 -7.58 1.76 8.98
N SER A 28 -8.77 2.24 8.63
CA SER A 28 -9.30 3.54 9.01
C SER A 28 -10.32 3.39 10.15
N ALA A 29 -10.50 4.46 10.94
CA ALA A 29 -11.43 4.48 12.06
C ALA A 29 -12.91 4.26 11.67
N ASP A 30 -13.25 4.47 10.40
CA ASP A 30 -14.58 4.22 9.84
C ASP A 30 -14.76 2.77 9.31
N GLY A 31 -13.81 1.88 9.60
CA GLY A 31 -13.89 0.46 9.25
C GLY A 31 -13.47 0.14 7.81
N ARG A 32 -12.94 1.11 7.07
CA ARG A 32 -12.37 0.93 5.73
C ARG A 32 -10.90 0.54 5.76
N PHE A 33 -10.37 0.06 4.64
CA PHE A 33 -8.94 -0.20 4.41
C PHE A 33 -8.46 0.66 3.26
N LEU A 34 -7.66 1.69 3.55
CA LEU A 34 -7.22 2.67 2.56
C LEU A 34 -5.82 2.31 2.07
N GLY A 35 -5.64 2.32 0.75
CA GLY A 35 -4.37 2.07 0.10
C GLY A 35 -3.72 3.36 -0.39
N SER A 36 -2.43 3.53 -0.17
CA SER A 36 -1.66 4.65 -0.72
C SER A 36 -0.25 4.21 -1.07
N GLY A 37 0.37 4.84 -2.06
CA GLY A 37 1.69 4.41 -2.50
C GLY A 37 2.36 5.34 -3.50
N TYR A 38 3.61 5.07 -3.76
CA TYR A 38 4.43 5.71 -4.77
C TYR A 38 5.29 4.66 -5.48
N GLY A 39 5.42 4.80 -6.79
CA GLY A 39 6.19 3.89 -7.62
C GLY A 39 6.62 4.55 -8.92
N PHE A 40 7.21 3.77 -9.81
CA PHE A 40 7.74 4.27 -11.07
C PHE A 40 7.20 3.48 -12.23
N LYS A 41 6.78 4.18 -13.28
CA LYS A 41 6.53 3.56 -14.59
C LYS A 41 7.85 3.06 -15.19
N PRO A 42 7.81 2.16 -16.19
CA PRO A 42 9.01 1.77 -16.94
C PRO A 42 9.76 2.94 -17.59
N SER A 43 9.09 4.08 -17.82
CA SER A 43 9.70 5.32 -18.32
C SER A 43 10.52 6.08 -17.28
N GLY A 44 10.46 5.71 -16.00
CA GLY A 44 11.06 6.44 -14.88
C GLY A 44 10.18 7.55 -14.31
N GLU A 45 8.95 7.73 -14.82
CA GLU A 45 7.99 8.70 -14.27
C GLU A 45 7.42 8.18 -12.94
N GLY A 46 7.48 9.02 -11.90
CA GLY A 46 6.87 8.76 -10.61
C GLY A 46 5.33 8.78 -10.68
N VAL A 47 4.68 7.82 -10.04
CA VAL A 47 3.23 7.68 -10.01
C VAL A 47 2.74 7.39 -8.59
N LEU A 48 1.62 8.00 -8.22
CA LEU A 48 0.97 7.81 -6.94
C LEU A 48 -0.15 6.77 -7.06
N TYR A 49 -0.25 5.92 -6.04
CA TYR A 49 -1.39 5.06 -5.78
C TYR A 49 -2.28 5.72 -4.74
N VAL A 50 -3.58 5.76 -5.03
CA VAL A 50 -4.64 6.08 -4.08
C VAL A 50 -5.75 5.06 -4.34
N SER A 51 -6.17 4.35 -3.30
CA SER A 51 -7.21 3.34 -3.42
C SER A 51 -8.55 3.94 -3.83
N LEU A 52 -9.34 3.13 -4.54
CA LEU A 52 -10.68 3.50 -4.96
C LEU A 52 -11.71 3.05 -3.90
N PRO A 53 -12.83 3.78 -3.72
CA PRO A 53 -13.84 3.44 -2.72
C PRO A 53 -14.36 2.00 -2.77
N GLU A 54 -14.44 1.41 -3.97
CA GLU A 54 -14.83 0.01 -4.18
C GLU A 54 -13.83 -1.02 -3.63
N SER A 55 -12.56 -0.64 -3.51
CA SER A 55 -11.49 -1.48 -2.96
C SER A 55 -11.35 -1.32 -1.45
N ASP A 56 -11.84 -0.20 -0.89
CA ASP A 56 -11.66 0.14 0.53
C ASP A 56 -12.58 -0.64 1.50
N VAL A 57 -13.43 -1.52 0.97
CA VAL A 57 -14.53 -2.16 1.71
C VAL A 57 -14.11 -3.32 2.60
N SER A 58 -12.94 -3.92 2.34
CA SER A 58 -12.40 -5.06 3.09
C SER A 58 -10.90 -5.14 2.91
N ILE A 59 -10.21 -5.79 3.84
CA ILE A 59 -8.76 -5.99 3.74
C ILE A 59 -8.40 -6.80 2.50
N GLU A 60 -9.21 -7.80 2.14
CA GLU A 60 -8.97 -8.64 0.97
C GLU A 60 -9.08 -7.83 -0.32
N ALA A 61 -10.09 -6.98 -0.46
CA ALA A 61 -10.26 -6.12 -1.63
C ALA A 61 -9.14 -5.08 -1.74
N ALA A 62 -8.79 -4.43 -0.63
CA ALA A 62 -7.71 -3.44 -0.59
C ALA A 62 -6.36 -4.08 -0.94
N LEU A 63 -6.05 -5.25 -0.37
CA LEU A 63 -4.82 -5.98 -0.68
C LEU A 63 -4.79 -6.49 -2.12
N ALA A 64 -5.91 -6.91 -2.70
CA ALA A 64 -5.96 -7.33 -4.10
C ALA A 64 -5.62 -6.17 -5.04
N ALA A 65 -6.27 -5.02 -4.87
CA ALA A 65 -6.02 -3.82 -5.68
C ALA A 65 -4.59 -3.29 -5.50
N ALA A 66 -4.11 -3.26 -4.26
CA ALA A 66 -2.74 -2.85 -3.94
C ALA A 66 -1.69 -3.80 -4.56
N THR A 67 -1.94 -5.11 -4.53
CA THR A 67 -1.04 -6.12 -5.09
C THR A 67 -0.97 -6.02 -6.62
N GLU A 68 -2.10 -5.79 -7.28
CA GLU A 68 -2.14 -5.55 -8.73
C GLU A 68 -1.30 -4.33 -9.10
N TRP A 69 -1.56 -3.18 -8.46
CA TRP A 69 -0.83 -1.95 -8.72
C TRP A 69 0.67 -2.07 -8.41
N ALA A 70 1.03 -2.68 -7.27
CA ALA A 70 2.42 -2.91 -6.90
C ALA A 70 3.16 -3.76 -7.94
N GLY A 71 2.47 -4.73 -8.56
CA GLY A 71 3.03 -5.56 -9.62
C GLY A 71 3.36 -4.76 -10.87
N GLU A 72 2.49 -3.83 -11.26
CA GLU A 72 2.68 -2.97 -12.42
C GLU A 72 3.79 -1.94 -12.22
N GLN A 73 3.92 -1.38 -11.01
CA GLN A 73 4.89 -0.33 -10.69
C GLN A 73 6.19 -0.84 -10.06
N GLY A 74 6.35 -2.16 -9.95
CA GLY A 74 7.56 -2.79 -9.42
C GLY A 74 7.79 -2.57 -7.92
N VAL A 75 6.71 -2.34 -7.14
CA VAL A 75 6.81 -2.15 -5.69
C VAL A 75 6.95 -3.51 -5.00
N PRO A 76 8.05 -3.77 -4.27
CA PRO A 76 8.35 -5.11 -3.75
C PRO A 76 7.58 -5.44 -2.46
N HIS A 77 7.20 -4.43 -1.68
CA HIS A 77 6.61 -4.59 -0.36
C HIS A 77 5.32 -3.80 -0.23
N ILE A 78 4.34 -4.41 0.44
CA ILE A 78 3.13 -3.73 0.88
C ILE A 78 3.11 -3.79 2.41
N TRP A 79 3.15 -2.63 3.06
CA TRP A 79 3.04 -2.54 4.52
C TRP A 79 1.57 -2.46 4.91
N VAL A 80 1.13 -3.39 5.74
CA VAL A 80 -0.29 -3.58 6.09
C VAL A 80 -0.48 -3.25 7.56
N ARG A 81 -1.39 -2.32 7.84
CA ARG A 81 -1.84 -1.99 9.19
C ARG A 81 -3.30 -2.38 9.33
N THR A 82 -3.59 -3.39 10.14
CA THR A 82 -4.96 -3.94 10.29
C THR A 82 -5.78 -3.28 11.39
N SER A 83 -5.15 -2.41 12.18
CA SER A 83 -5.80 -1.64 13.23
C SER A 83 -5.56 -0.15 12.96
N PRO A 84 -6.58 0.70 13.10
CA PRO A 84 -6.37 2.14 13.03
C PRO A 84 -5.42 2.59 14.16
N ASP A 85 -4.61 3.60 13.87
CA ASP A 85 -3.77 4.29 14.87
C ASP A 85 -4.57 5.21 15.79
#